data_AF-A0A9Q5JL32-F1
#
_entry.id   AF-A0A9Q5JL32-F1
#
_cell.length_a   1.000
_cell.length_b   1.000
_cell.length_c   1.000
_cell.angle_alpha   90.00
_cell.angle_beta   90.00
_cell.angle_gamma   90.00
#
_symmetry.space_group_name_H-M   'P 1'
#
loop_
_entity.id
_entity.type
_entity.pdbx_description
1 polymer ?
#
loop_
_entity_poly.entity_id
_entity_poly.type
_entity_poly.pdbx_seq_one_letter_code
_entity_poly.pdbx_strand_id
1 'polypeptide(L)'
;MECIGRYIKNEGQLSVDLKEEIRKILAQNSGCLYCKSKGKPNKKFTDEKSIVCIGFVDVYVSQNGRVPQSTIQVLTKTLTDIEIVELLAFISFTHCQQEFGAMMNLQPSNN
;
A
#
# COMPACT_ATOMS: atom_id res chain seq x y z
N MET A 1 -2.74 5.52 -18.03
CA MET A 1 -2.75 5.17 -16.59
C MET A 1 -2.14 6.23 -15.67
N GLU A 2 -1.63 7.36 -16.18
CA GLU A 2 -0.95 8.36 -15.32
C GLU A 2 -1.86 9.20 -14.41
N CYS A 3 -3.16 9.34 -14.70
CA CYS A 3 -4.05 10.22 -13.92
C CYS A 3 -4.53 9.57 -12.61
N ILE A 4 -4.92 8.29 -12.65
CA ILE A 4 -5.50 7.59 -11.49
C ILE A 4 -4.44 7.35 -10.41
N GLY A 5 -3.23 6.93 -10.80
CA GLY A 5 -2.16 6.67 -9.84
C GLY A 5 -1.71 7.91 -9.07
N ARG A 6 -1.68 9.09 -9.72
CA ARG A 6 -1.36 10.35 -9.04
C ARG A 6 -2.47 10.79 -8.10
N TYR A 7 -3.73 10.68 -8.54
CA TYR A 7 -4.89 11.04 -7.72
C TYR A 7 -4.95 10.18 -6.46
N ILE A 8 -4.91 8.85 -6.60
CA ILE A 8 -4.97 7.91 -5.46
C ILE A 8 -3.77 8.11 -4.52
N LYS A 9 -2.59 8.51 -5.03
CA LYS A 9 -1.41 8.77 -4.20
C LYS A 9 -1.48 10.08 -3.42
N ASN A 10 -1.96 11.16 -4.03
CA ASN A 10 -1.78 12.51 -3.49
C ASN A 10 -3.04 13.13 -2.88
N GLU A 11 -4.22 12.65 -3.27
CA GLU A 11 -5.52 13.17 -2.84
C GLU A 11 -6.20 12.17 -1.89
N GLY A 12 -7.15 12.63 -1.06
CA GLY A 12 -7.96 11.78 -0.18
C GLY A 12 -7.78 12.06 1.31
N GLN A 13 -8.32 11.19 2.15
CA GLN A 13 -8.32 11.32 3.61
C GLN A 13 -7.10 10.67 4.27
N LEU A 14 -6.47 9.70 3.61
CA LEU A 14 -5.22 9.11 4.09
C LEU A 14 -4.03 9.98 3.69
N SER A 15 -3.12 10.24 4.64
CA SER A 15 -1.97 11.10 4.39
C SER A 15 -1.04 10.52 3.31
N VAL A 16 -0.41 11.42 2.55
CA VAL A 16 0.55 11.04 1.50
C VAL A 16 1.71 10.23 2.08
N ASP A 17 2.16 10.58 3.28
CA ASP A 17 3.23 9.86 3.97
C ASP A 17 2.82 8.43 4.32
N LEU A 18 1.59 8.23 4.81
CA LEU A 18 1.06 6.90 5.11
C LEU A 18 0.97 6.04 3.84
N LYS A 19 0.44 6.60 2.76
CA LYS A 19 0.36 5.93 1.46
C LYS A 19 1.75 5.55 0.92
N GLU A 20 2.71 6.45 1.05
CA GLU A 20 4.08 6.19 0.63
C GLU A 20 4.74 5.09 1.48
N GLU A 21 4.42 4.99 2.76
CA GLU A 21 4.85 3.89 3.62
C GLU A 21 4.22 2.56 3.19
N ILE A 22 2.90 2.52 2.98
CA ILE A 22 2.17 1.35 2.47
C ILE A 22 2.76 0.87 1.14
N ARG A 23 3.08 1.79 0.23
CA ARG A 23 3.73 1.48 -1.05
C ARG A 23 5.05 0.72 -0.83
N LYS A 24 5.88 1.15 0.13
CA LYS A 24 7.17 0.52 0.43
C LYS A 24 7.01 -0.85 1.06
N ILE A 25 5.99 -1.04 1.91
CA ILE A 25 5.67 -2.35 2.52
C ILE A 25 5.30 -3.37 1.43
N LEU A 26 4.38 -3.00 0.54
CA LEU A 26 3.99 -3.84 -0.61
C LEU A 26 5.21 -4.19 -1.48
N ALA A 27 6.10 -3.21 -1.71
CA ALA A 27 7.28 -3.38 -2.56
C ALA A 27 8.30 -4.40 -2.01
N GLN A 28 8.31 -4.66 -0.69
CA GLN A 28 9.23 -5.66 -0.14
C GLN A 28 8.87 -7.09 -0.58
N ASN A 29 7.59 -7.33 -0.90
CA ASN A 29 7.04 -8.66 -1.13
C ASN A 29 6.53 -8.88 -2.57
N SER A 30 6.49 -7.84 -3.41
CA SER A 30 6.00 -7.94 -4.80
C SER A 30 7.00 -8.53 -5.80
N GLY A 31 8.24 -8.80 -5.40
CA GLY A 31 9.29 -9.31 -6.29
C GLY A 31 9.86 -8.28 -7.28
N CYS A 32 9.32 -7.07 -7.33
CA CYS A 32 9.77 -6.02 -8.25
C CYS A 32 11.00 -5.26 -7.70
N LEU A 33 12.18 -5.53 -8.27
CA LEU A 33 13.45 -4.89 -7.86
C LEU A 33 13.42 -3.36 -8.01
N TYR A 34 12.85 -2.86 -9.12
CA TYR A 34 12.65 -1.43 -9.34
C TYR A 34 11.75 -0.78 -8.28
N CYS A 35 10.63 -1.41 -7.90
CA CYS A 35 9.75 -0.84 -6.88
C CYS A 35 10.39 -0.87 -5.49
N LYS A 36 11.16 -1.92 -5.19
CA LYS A 36 11.91 -2.10 -3.95
C LYS A 36 13.06 -1.10 -3.80
N SER A 37 13.69 -0.68 -4.89
CA SER A 37 14.78 0.31 -4.86
C SER A 37 14.32 1.72 -4.46
N LYS A 38 13.03 2.04 -4.64
CA LYS A 38 12.42 3.34 -4.26
C LYS A 38 12.32 3.58 -2.75
N GLY A 39 12.87 2.70 -1.92
CA GLY A 39 12.99 2.90 -0.48
C GLY A 39 12.42 1.77 0.37
N LYS A 40 12.80 1.79 1.65
CA LYS A 40 12.37 0.81 2.66
C LYS A 40 11.36 1.44 3.63
N PRO A 41 10.37 0.67 4.13
CA PRO A 41 9.48 1.15 5.17
C PRO A 41 10.29 1.53 6.42
N ASN A 42 9.91 2.62 7.08
CA ASN A 42 10.57 3.17 8.26
C ASN A 42 9.72 3.14 9.53
N LYS A 43 8.44 2.73 9.45
CA LYS A 43 7.50 2.53 10.57
C LYS A 43 7.47 3.68 11.59
N LYS A 44 7.54 4.92 11.11
CA LYS A 44 7.58 6.12 11.98
C LYS A 44 6.24 6.56 12.56
N PHE A 45 5.13 5.93 12.16
CA PHE A 45 3.79 6.34 12.56
C PHE A 45 3.47 5.88 13.97
N THR A 46 2.92 6.80 14.77
CA THR A 46 2.51 6.55 16.16
C THR A 46 1.02 6.77 16.39
N ASP A 47 0.31 7.35 15.42
CA ASP A 47 -1.13 7.52 15.51
C ASP A 47 -1.86 6.20 15.23
N GLU A 48 -2.98 6.00 15.93
CA GLU A 48 -3.75 4.76 15.89
C GLU A 48 -4.20 4.38 14.47
N LYS A 49 -4.68 5.37 13.71
CA LYS A 49 -5.17 5.17 12.33
C LYS A 49 -4.07 4.61 11.44
N SER A 50 -2.90 5.24 11.43
CA SER A 50 -1.76 4.78 10.63
C SER A 50 -1.29 3.39 11.06
N ILE A 51 -1.26 3.11 12.37
CA ILE A 51 -0.88 1.78 12.89
C ILE A 51 -1.86 0.70 12.40
N VAL A 52 -3.16 0.97 12.44
CA VAL A 52 -4.20 0.06 11.94
C VAL A 52 -4.06 -0.18 10.43
N CYS A 53 -3.86 0.89 9.64
CA CYS A 53 -3.62 0.77 8.20
C CYS A 53 -2.38 -0.06 7.86
N ILE A 54 -1.25 0.20 8.53
CA ILE A 54 0.01 -0.53 8.34
C ILE A 54 -0.17 -2.01 8.72
N GLY A 55 -0.80 -2.28 9.88
CA GLY A 55 -1.07 -3.64 10.34
C GLY A 55 -1.97 -4.41 9.36
N PHE A 56 -2.98 -3.76 8.79
CA PHE A 56 -3.81 -4.34 7.75
C PHE A 56 -3.00 -4.71 6.50
N VAL A 57 -2.09 -3.83 6.06
CA VAL A 57 -1.23 -4.08 4.89
C VAL A 57 -0.26 -5.24 5.16
N ASP A 58 0.32 -5.31 6.36
CA ASP A 58 1.17 -6.44 6.75
C ASP A 58 0.39 -7.77 6.68
N VAL A 59 -0.87 -7.79 7.14
CA VAL A 59 -1.77 -8.96 7.00
C VAL A 59 -2.08 -9.26 5.53
N TYR A 60 -2.46 -8.25 4.74
CA TYR A 60 -2.74 -8.39 3.30
C TYR A 60 -1.57 -9.05 2.56
N VAL A 61 -0.36 -8.58 2.83
CA VAL A 61 0.87 -9.12 2.25
C VAL A 61 1.12 -10.55 2.70
N SER A 62 1.01 -10.83 4.00
CA SER A 62 1.23 -12.18 4.55
C SER A 62 0.26 -13.24 4.01
N GLN A 63 -0.91 -12.81 3.51
CA GLN A 63 -1.95 -13.66 2.96
C GLN A 63 -2.00 -13.60 1.42
N ASN A 64 -0.97 -13.06 0.76
CA ASN A 64 -0.90 -12.92 -0.70
C ASN A 64 -2.15 -12.26 -1.29
N GLY A 65 -2.62 -11.19 -0.65
CA GLY A 65 -3.78 -10.42 -1.08
C GLY A 65 -5.14 -11.02 -0.72
N ARG A 66 -5.18 -12.19 -0.06
CA ARG A 66 -6.43 -12.79 0.42
C ARG A 66 -6.76 -12.25 1.81
N VAL A 67 -7.68 -11.30 1.88
CA VAL A 67 -8.10 -10.73 3.16
C VAL A 67 -9.52 -11.19 3.51
N PRO A 68 -9.70 -11.93 4.62
CA PRO A 68 -11.03 -12.30 5.10
C PRO A 68 -11.87 -11.07 5.44
N GLN A 69 -13.19 -11.18 5.27
CA GLN A 69 -14.13 -10.09 5.60
C GLN A 69 -13.98 -9.63 7.07
N SER A 70 -13.70 -10.56 7.98
CA SER A 70 -13.45 -10.25 9.40
C SER A 70 -12.28 -9.29 9.60
N THR A 71 -11.24 -9.38 8.77
CA THR A 71 -10.08 -8.47 8.82
C THR A 71 -10.47 -7.07 8.34
N ILE A 72 -11.34 -6.97 7.33
CA ILE A 72 -11.87 -5.68 6.87
C ILE A 72 -12.77 -5.06 7.94
N GLN A 73 -13.58 -5.87 8.65
CA GLN A 73 -14.41 -5.40 9.76
C GLN A 73 -13.61 -4.83 10.94
N VAL A 74 -12.34 -5.15 11.09
CA VAL A 74 -11.49 -4.52 12.12
C VAL A 74 -11.21 -3.06 11.77
N LEU A 75 -11.09 -2.72 10.49
CA LEU A 75 -10.81 -1.35 10.04
C LEU A 75 -11.93 -0.38 10.43
N THR A 76 -13.19 -0.84 10.45
CA THR A 76 -14.36 0.01 10.75
C THR A 76 -14.38 0.54 12.18
N LYS A 77 -13.50 0.03 13.07
CA LYS A 77 -13.35 0.52 14.44
C LYS A 77 -12.56 1.84 14.52
N THR A 78 -11.73 2.13 13.51
CA THR A 78 -10.78 3.25 13.54
C THR A 78 -10.87 4.12 12.30
N LEU A 79 -11.31 3.57 11.16
CA LEU A 79 -11.43 4.25 9.88
C LEU A 79 -12.90 4.49 9.52
N THR A 80 -13.16 5.56 8.78
CA THR A 80 -14.44 5.79 8.09
C THR A 80 -14.58 4.91 6.85
N ASP A 81 -15.80 4.72 6.36
CA ASP A 81 -16.05 3.97 5.12
C ASP A 81 -15.26 4.53 3.92
N ILE A 82 -15.10 5.86 3.84
CA ILE A 82 -14.33 6.52 2.78
C ILE A 82 -12.85 6.15 2.88
N GLU A 83 -12.28 6.20 4.08
CA GLU A 83 -10.88 5.83 4.32
C GLU A 83 -10.62 4.34 4.04
N ILE A 84 -11.59 3.47 4.36
CA ILE A 84 -11.48 2.04 4.07
C ILE A 84 -11.47 1.80 2.55
N VAL A 85 -12.41 2.41 1.82
CA VAL A 85 -12.46 2.33 0.36
C VAL A 85 -11.16 2.86 -0.25
N GLU A 86 -10.68 4.01 0.23
CA GLU A 86 -9.43 4.61 -0.21
C GLU A 86 -8.22 3.71 0.07
N LEU A 87 -8.12 3.12 1.27
CA LEU A 87 -7.05 2.19 1.65
C LEU A 87 -7.03 0.97 0.73
N LEU A 88 -8.17 0.31 0.56
CA LEU A 88 -8.30 -0.91 -0.25
C LEU A 88 -8.02 -0.64 -1.73
N ALA A 89 -8.51 0.49 -2.27
CA ALA A 89 -8.23 0.90 -3.63
C ALA A 89 -6.73 1.20 -3.83
N PHE A 90 -6.11 1.94 -2.89
CA PHE A 90 -4.69 2.25 -2.93
C PHE A 90 -3.82 0.99 -2.89
N ILE A 91 -4.10 0.06 -1.97
CA ILE A 91 -3.38 -1.21 -1.85
C ILE A 91 -3.51 -2.02 -3.14
N SER A 92 -4.74 -2.22 -3.64
CA SER A 92 -4.99 -3.05 -4.82
C SER A 92 -4.32 -2.49 -6.08
N PHE A 93 -4.43 -1.18 -6.29
CA PHE A 93 -3.80 -0.52 -7.43
C PHE A 93 -2.28 -0.58 -7.34
N THR A 94 -1.73 -0.28 -6.16
CA THR A 94 -0.28 -0.29 -5.93
C THR A 94 0.29 -1.69 -6.07
N HIS A 95 -0.39 -2.71 -5.53
CA HIS A 95 0.06 -4.08 -5.62
C HIS A 95 0.09 -4.56 -7.07
N CYS A 96 -0.99 -4.34 -7.82
CA CYS A 96 -1.06 -4.64 -9.26
C CYS A 96 0.04 -3.92 -10.06
N GLN A 97 0.29 -2.63 -9.78
CA GLN A 97 1.37 -1.88 -10.43
C GLN A 97 2.75 -2.52 -10.16
N GLN A 98 2.99 -2.99 -8.93
CA GLN A 98 4.26 -3.59 -8.57
C GLN A 98 4.43 -5.00 -9.15
N GLU A 99 3.38 -5.82 -9.13
CA GLU A 99 3.35 -7.11 -9.83
C GLU A 99 3.62 -6.92 -11.32
N PHE A 100 3.01 -5.91 -11.95
CA PHE A 100 3.30 -5.55 -13.33
C PHE A 100 4.78 -5.21 -13.55
N GLY A 101 5.37 -4.41 -12.66
CA GLY A 101 6.80 -4.12 -12.71
C GLY A 101 7.69 -5.36 -12.56
N ALA A 102 7.29 -6.32 -11.73
CA ALA A 102 7.98 -7.60 -11.57
C ALA A 102 7.86 -8.46 -12.85
N MET A 103 6.66 -8.56 -13.43
CA MET A 103 6.42 -9.28 -14.69
C MET A 103 7.26 -8.72 -15.84
N MET A 104 7.44 -7.40 -15.89
CA MET A 104 8.28 -6.73 -16.88
C MET A 104 9.78 -6.77 -16.54
N ASN A 105 10.17 -7.41 -15.43
CA ASN A 105 11.53 -7.48 -14.90
C ASN A 105 12.21 -6.09 -14.84
N LEU A 106 11.48 -5.07 -14.39
CA LEU A 106 12.00 -3.71 -14.33
C LEU A 106 13.20 -3.64 -13.37
N GLN A 107 14.32 -3.16 -13.89
CA GLN A 107 15.54 -2.98 -13.13
C GLN A 107 15.57 -1.61 -12.45
N PRO A 108 16.22 -1.50 -11.28
CA PRO A 108 16.55 -0.19 -10.70
C PRO A 108 17.30 0.68 -11.71
N SER A 109 16.96 1.96 -11.76
CA SER A 109 17.73 2.94 -12.51
C SER A 109 19.10 3.09 -11.85
N ASN A 110 20.18 2.80 -12.58
CA ASN A 110 21.54 3.14 -12.16
C ASN A 110 21.68 4.67 -12.26
N ASN A 111 21.48 5.38 -11.16
CA ASN A 111 21.95 6.76 -11.01
C ASN A 111 23.22 6.75 -10.17
#